data_AF-A0A317C6D0-F1
#
_entry.id   AF-A0A317C6D0-F1
#
_cell.length_a   1.000
_cell.length_b   1.000
_cell.length_c   1.000
_cell.angle_alpha   90.00
_cell.angle_beta   90.00
_cell.angle_gamma   90.00
#
_symmetry.space_group_name_H-M   'P 1'
#
loop_
_entity.id
_entity.type
_entity.pdbx_description
1 polymer ?
#
loop_
_entity_poly.entity_id
_entity_poly.type
_entity_poly.pdbx_seq_one_letter_code
_entity_poly.pdbx_strand_id
1 'polypeptide(L)'
;MKVFYVSALILMSFHASAAQNSHLNDFANIFDKYCFDFKNDHSAAGALLEKDGHTRNPEFQDAYEIVIGTVDYAVTPQNYDCTADVLIKRNGKSLFTHAELNTYLIKEFELTETSRSSFDDVALNNRNTQIRQTDYTAPSGHNYRLLFPLDNQESYYMTFTIDW
;
A
#
# COMPACT_ATOMS: atom_id res chain seq x y z
N MET A 1 -10.73 -66.77 -15.02
CA MET A 1 -9.75 -65.73 -14.60
C MET A 1 -10.48 -64.39 -14.60
N LYS A 2 -10.63 -63.73 -13.45
CA LYS A 2 -11.23 -62.40 -13.33
C LYS A 2 -10.12 -61.42 -12.96
N VAL A 3 -9.84 -60.47 -13.85
CA VAL A 3 -8.81 -59.44 -13.69
C VAL A 3 -9.46 -58.26 -12.96
N PHE A 4 -8.91 -57.90 -11.80
CA PHE A 4 -9.32 -56.69 -11.08
C PHE A 4 -8.56 -55.49 -11.64
N TYR A 5 -9.30 -54.52 -12.19
CA TYR A 5 -8.78 -53.21 -12.54
C TYR A 5 -8.58 -52.40 -11.26
N VAL A 6 -7.33 -52.08 -10.93
CA VAL A 6 -6.99 -51.11 -9.89
C VAL A 6 -7.05 -49.73 -10.54
N SER A 7 -8.11 -48.99 -10.27
CA SER A 7 -8.18 -47.57 -10.61
C SER A 7 -7.33 -46.78 -9.61
N ALA A 8 -6.17 -46.31 -10.05
CA ALA A 8 -5.36 -45.37 -9.30
C ALA A 8 -6.05 -44.00 -9.31
N LEU A 9 -6.56 -43.56 -8.14
CA LEU A 9 -6.98 -42.18 -7.93
C LEU A 9 -5.73 -41.30 -7.83
N ILE A 10 -5.44 -40.56 -8.91
CA ILE A 10 -4.49 -39.46 -8.87
C ILE A 10 -5.20 -38.30 -8.17
N LEU A 11 -4.95 -38.14 -6.88
CA LEU A 11 -5.23 -36.90 -6.15
C LEU A 11 -4.36 -35.81 -6.77
N MET A 12 -4.94 -35.02 -7.67
CA MET A 12 -4.35 -33.75 -8.07
C MET A 12 -4.37 -32.84 -6.84
N SER A 13 -3.24 -32.75 -6.16
CA SER A 13 -2.97 -31.69 -5.21
C SER A 13 -3.00 -30.38 -5.97
N PHE A 14 -4.14 -29.68 -5.92
CA PHE A 14 -4.20 -28.27 -6.25
C PHE A 14 -3.29 -27.55 -5.26
N HIS A 15 -2.04 -27.31 -5.68
CA HIS A 15 -1.22 -26.29 -5.07
C HIS A 15 -1.91 -24.98 -5.43
N ALA A 16 -2.86 -24.55 -4.60
CA ALA A 16 -3.22 -23.16 -4.50
C ALA A 16 -1.93 -22.45 -4.09
N SER A 17 -1.15 -22.00 -5.08
CA SER A 17 -0.13 -20.99 -4.85
C SER A 17 -0.84 -19.90 -4.07
N ALA A 18 -0.44 -19.70 -2.81
CA ALA A 18 -1.01 -18.66 -1.97
C ALA A 18 -1.01 -17.38 -2.81
N ALA A 19 -2.19 -16.92 -3.21
CA ALA A 19 -2.30 -15.71 -4.00
C ALA A 19 -1.60 -14.63 -3.18
N GLN A 20 -0.53 -14.10 -3.76
CA GLN A 20 0.22 -12.99 -3.18
C GLN A 20 -0.80 -11.93 -2.74
N ASN A 21 -0.73 -11.54 -1.47
CA ASN A 21 -1.76 -10.79 -0.76
C ASN A 21 -2.39 -9.70 -1.65
N SER A 22 -3.64 -9.88 -2.08
CA SER A 22 -4.26 -9.02 -3.10
C SER A 22 -4.27 -7.56 -2.67
N HIS A 23 -4.51 -7.29 -1.39
CA HIS A 23 -4.54 -5.91 -0.87
C HIS A 23 -3.18 -5.23 -0.87
N LEU A 24 -2.10 -5.99 -0.69
CA LEU A 24 -0.73 -5.47 -0.82
C LEU A 24 -0.44 -5.08 -2.27
N ASN A 25 -0.83 -5.92 -3.23
CA ASN A 25 -0.68 -5.62 -4.65
C ASN A 25 -1.56 -4.43 -5.06
N ASP A 26 -2.80 -4.35 -4.57
CA ASP A 26 -3.70 -3.22 -4.83
C ASP A 26 -3.07 -1.91 -4.32
N PHE A 27 -2.57 -1.89 -3.09
CA PHE A 27 -1.88 -0.72 -2.52
C PHE A 27 -0.66 -0.32 -3.36
N ALA A 28 0.20 -1.29 -3.67
CA ALA A 28 1.41 -1.03 -4.44
C ALA A 28 1.11 -0.51 -5.85
N ASN A 29 0.13 -1.11 -6.54
CA ASN A 29 -0.27 -0.70 -7.89
C ASN A 29 -0.88 0.70 -7.90
N ILE A 30 -1.63 1.07 -6.86
CA ILE A 30 -2.16 2.43 -6.69
C ILE A 30 -0.99 3.42 -6.57
N PHE A 31 -0.05 3.16 -5.66
CA PHE A 31 1.11 4.02 -5.47
C PHE A 31 1.99 4.10 -6.72
N ASP A 32 2.25 2.97 -7.37
CA ASP A 32 3.05 2.88 -8.59
C ASP A 32 2.46 3.78 -9.68
N LYS A 33 1.18 3.55 -9.98
CA LYS A 33 0.48 4.21 -11.07
C LYS A 33 0.29 5.72 -10.88
N TYR A 34 -0.02 6.18 -9.66
CA TYR A 34 -0.42 7.58 -9.44
C TYR A 34 0.65 8.43 -8.76
N CYS A 35 1.64 7.82 -8.09
CA CYS A 35 2.75 8.54 -7.46
C CYS A 35 4.09 8.25 -8.14
N PHE A 36 4.49 6.98 -8.24
CA PHE A 36 5.84 6.62 -8.72
C PHE A 36 6.04 6.89 -10.22
N ASP A 37 5.05 6.60 -11.06
CA ASP A 37 5.11 6.87 -12.50
C ASP A 37 5.31 8.36 -12.81
N PHE A 38 4.88 9.23 -11.90
CA PHE A 38 4.95 10.68 -12.02
C PHE A 38 6.14 11.31 -11.27
N LYS A 39 7.07 10.50 -10.73
CA LYS A 39 8.21 10.99 -9.94
C LYS A 39 9.08 12.07 -10.58
N ASN A 40 9.16 12.11 -11.91
CA ASN A 40 9.96 13.10 -12.66
C ASN A 40 9.11 14.22 -13.30
N ASP A 41 7.78 14.05 -13.37
CA ASP A 41 6.84 15.02 -13.93
C ASP A 41 5.48 14.85 -13.25
N HIS A 42 5.31 15.53 -12.13
CA HIS A 42 4.13 15.38 -11.28
C HIS A 42 2.88 16.09 -11.78
N SER A 43 3.02 16.96 -12.78
CA SER A 43 1.95 17.87 -13.21
C SER A 43 0.69 17.14 -13.73
N ALA A 44 0.85 15.89 -14.17
CA ALA A 44 -0.20 15.08 -14.78
C ALA A 44 -0.83 14.04 -13.84
N ALA A 45 -0.33 13.86 -12.60
CA ALA A 45 -0.82 12.83 -11.68
C ALA A 45 -2.30 13.02 -11.32
N GLY A 46 -2.68 14.24 -10.92
CA GLY A 46 -4.08 14.59 -10.63
C GLY A 46 -5.00 14.43 -11.84
N ALA A 47 -4.54 14.81 -13.03
CA ALA A 47 -5.32 14.67 -14.25
C ALA A 47 -5.54 13.19 -14.62
N LEU A 48 -4.58 12.30 -14.34
CA LEU A 48 -4.78 10.86 -14.53
C LEU A 48 -5.81 10.31 -13.54
N LEU A 49 -5.76 10.72 -12.27
CA LEU A 49 -6.74 10.31 -11.25
C LEU A 49 -8.17 10.71 -11.68
N GLU A 50 -8.36 11.96 -12.11
CA GLU A 50 -9.66 12.46 -12.60
C GLU A 50 -10.11 11.71 -13.87
N LYS A 51 -9.19 11.46 -14.81
CA LYS A 51 -9.48 10.71 -16.04
C LYS A 51 -9.91 9.27 -15.77
N ASP A 52 -9.33 8.63 -14.76
CA ASP A 52 -9.68 7.27 -14.35
C ASP A 52 -10.96 7.22 -13.49
N GLY A 53 -11.60 8.38 -13.26
CA GLY A 53 -12.89 8.49 -12.60
C GLY A 53 -12.82 8.63 -11.08
N HIS A 54 -11.63 8.83 -10.52
CA HIS A 54 -11.47 9.07 -9.09
C HIS A 54 -11.89 10.49 -8.74
N THR A 55 -12.58 10.63 -7.61
CA THR A 55 -13.10 11.91 -7.17
C THR A 55 -12.32 12.42 -5.98
N ARG A 56 -12.11 13.74 -5.96
CA ARG A 56 -11.53 14.41 -4.79
C ARG A 56 -12.43 14.24 -3.57
N ASN A 57 -11.82 14.03 -2.41
CA ASN A 57 -12.53 14.02 -1.15
C ASN A 57 -13.08 15.45 -0.90
N PRO A 58 -14.37 15.60 -0.56
CA PRO A 58 -14.98 16.92 -0.35
C PRO A 58 -14.42 17.67 0.87
N GLU A 59 -13.95 16.95 1.88
CA GLU A 59 -13.32 17.50 3.09
C GLU A 59 -11.81 17.73 2.87
N PHE A 60 -11.17 16.93 2.02
CA PHE A 60 -9.74 16.99 1.67
C PHE A 60 -9.56 17.09 0.15
N GLN A 61 -9.68 18.31 -0.40
CA GLN A 61 -9.77 18.53 -1.87
C GLN A 61 -8.49 18.19 -2.66
N ASP A 62 -7.41 17.90 -1.97
CA ASP A 62 -6.13 17.43 -2.50
C ASP A 62 -6.00 15.90 -2.52
N ALA A 63 -6.86 15.18 -1.80
CA ALA A 63 -6.90 13.72 -1.77
C ALA A 63 -7.96 13.16 -2.73
N TYR A 64 -7.62 12.09 -3.44
CA TYR A 64 -8.53 11.34 -4.30
C TYR A 64 -8.85 9.99 -3.66
N GLU A 65 -10.13 9.68 -3.49
CA GLU A 65 -10.58 8.40 -2.96
C GLU A 65 -10.62 7.34 -4.06
N ILE A 66 -10.07 6.17 -3.77
CA ILE A 66 -10.00 5.01 -4.65
C ILE A 66 -10.53 3.81 -3.88
N VAL A 67 -11.73 3.34 -4.25
CA VAL A 67 -12.38 2.21 -3.57
C VAL A 67 -12.19 0.93 -4.39
N ILE A 68 -11.54 -0.07 -3.79
CA ILE A 68 -11.40 -1.42 -4.37
C ILE A 68 -12.07 -2.43 -3.43
N GLY A 69 -13.20 -2.98 -3.88
CA GLY A 69 -14.02 -3.87 -3.07
C GLY A 69 -14.58 -3.16 -1.84
N THR A 70 -14.06 -3.48 -0.66
CA THR A 70 -14.45 -2.87 0.62
C THR A 70 -13.32 -2.08 1.28
N VAL A 71 -12.20 -1.90 0.57
CA VAL A 71 -11.04 -1.13 1.05
C VAL A 71 -11.06 0.23 0.37
N ASP A 72 -10.78 1.25 1.17
CA ASP A 72 -10.70 2.63 0.75
C ASP A 72 -9.24 3.06 0.82
N TYR A 73 -8.75 3.59 -0.27
CA TYR A 73 -7.40 4.10 -0.44
C TYR A 73 -7.50 5.57 -0.82
N ALA A 74 -6.57 6.40 -0.35
CA ALA A 74 -6.47 7.77 -0.83
C ALA A 74 -5.13 8.00 -1.52
N VAL A 75 -5.13 8.83 -2.56
CA VAL A 75 -3.91 9.34 -3.21
C VAL A 75 -3.92 10.86 -3.17
N THR A 76 -2.84 11.46 -2.68
CA THR A 76 -2.71 12.92 -2.57
C THR A 76 -1.48 13.38 -3.35
N PRO A 77 -1.61 13.72 -4.65
CA PRO A 77 -0.51 14.28 -5.42
C PRO A 77 -0.39 15.79 -5.14
N GLN A 78 0.75 16.24 -4.61
CA GLN A 78 1.05 17.65 -4.32
C GLN A 78 2.26 18.14 -5.14
N ASN A 79 2.70 19.39 -4.95
CA ASN A 79 3.82 19.92 -5.75
C ASN A 79 5.19 19.32 -5.40
N TYR A 80 5.34 18.77 -4.19
CA TYR A 80 6.64 18.32 -3.66
C TYR A 80 6.64 16.86 -3.23
N ASP A 81 5.46 16.24 -3.12
CA ASP A 81 5.32 14.86 -2.73
C ASP A 81 4.05 14.24 -3.31
N CYS A 82 3.96 12.93 -3.20
CA CYS A 82 2.73 12.19 -3.44
C CYS A 82 2.58 11.10 -2.38
N THR A 83 1.39 11.01 -1.79
CA THR A 83 1.06 9.99 -0.79
C THR A 83 0.06 8.97 -1.33
N ALA A 84 0.21 7.73 -0.87
CA ALA A 84 -0.87 6.74 -0.88
C ALA A 84 -1.17 6.31 0.56
N ASP A 85 -2.46 6.31 0.90
CA ASP A 85 -2.96 6.13 2.26
C ASP A 85 -3.94 4.96 2.33
N VAL A 86 -3.86 4.13 3.37
CA VAL A 86 -4.83 3.04 3.62
C VAL A 86 -4.95 2.66 5.10
N LEU A 87 -6.16 2.34 5.55
CA LEU A 87 -6.35 1.66 6.84
C LEU A 87 -5.90 0.21 6.73
N ILE A 88 -4.80 -0.14 7.42
CA ILE A 88 -4.22 -1.48 7.33
C ILE A 88 -5.05 -2.54 8.04
N LYS A 89 -6.05 -2.16 8.84
CA LYS A 89 -6.97 -3.09 9.50
C LYS A 89 -8.43 -2.67 9.27
N ARG A 90 -9.28 -3.64 8.92
CA ARG A 90 -10.74 -3.48 8.86
C ARG A 90 -11.44 -4.67 9.50
N ASN A 91 -12.44 -4.40 10.34
CA ASN A 91 -13.27 -5.42 10.98
C ASN A 91 -12.45 -6.52 11.67
N GLY A 92 -11.39 -6.15 12.39
CA GLY A 92 -10.51 -7.07 13.08
C GLY A 92 -9.43 -7.72 12.21
N LYS A 93 -9.45 -7.56 10.88
CA LYS A 93 -8.54 -8.23 9.93
C LYS A 93 -7.53 -7.27 9.34
N SER A 94 -6.25 -7.67 9.37
CA SER A 94 -5.16 -6.93 8.73
C SER A 94 -5.21 -7.15 7.22
N LEU A 95 -5.00 -6.09 6.43
CA LEU A 95 -4.80 -6.17 4.99
C LEU A 95 -3.44 -6.79 4.68
N PHE A 96 -2.39 -6.34 5.36
CA PHE A 96 -1.02 -6.85 5.30
C PHE A 96 -0.24 -6.40 6.53
N THR A 97 0.96 -6.94 6.73
CA THR A 97 1.90 -6.57 7.79
C THR A 97 2.95 -5.59 7.30
N HIS A 98 3.59 -4.89 8.22
CA HIS A 98 4.76 -4.05 7.91
C HIS A 98 5.88 -4.84 7.21
N ALA A 99 6.13 -6.09 7.62
CA ALA A 99 7.21 -6.89 7.06
C ALA A 99 6.93 -7.27 5.59
N GLU A 100 5.69 -7.64 5.27
CA GLU A 100 5.26 -7.92 3.89
C GLU A 100 5.36 -6.68 3.02
N LEU A 101 4.82 -5.55 3.49
CA LEU A 101 4.87 -4.27 2.78
C LEU A 101 6.32 -3.82 2.55
N ASN A 102 7.14 -3.76 3.61
CA ASN A 102 8.53 -3.31 3.51
C ASN A 102 9.35 -4.16 2.53
N THR A 103 9.19 -5.48 2.57
CA THR A 103 9.88 -6.39 1.64
C THR A 103 9.44 -6.14 0.20
N TYR A 104 8.14 -5.90 0.00
CA TYR A 104 7.60 -5.59 -1.32
C TYR A 104 8.14 -4.25 -1.83
N LEU A 105 8.01 -3.17 -1.07
CA LEU A 105 8.43 -1.81 -1.47
C LEU A 105 9.91 -1.76 -1.84
N ILE A 106 10.78 -2.37 -1.04
CA ILE A 106 12.22 -2.48 -1.32
C ILE A 106 12.48 -3.15 -2.66
N LYS A 107 11.74 -4.22 -2.95
CA LYS A 107 11.92 -4.99 -4.18
C LYS A 107 11.35 -4.26 -5.39
N GLU A 108 10.13 -3.76 -5.29
CA GLU A 108 9.39 -3.20 -6.42
C GLU A 108 9.97 -1.85 -6.88
N PHE A 109 10.34 -1.00 -5.93
CA PHE A 109 10.82 0.36 -6.22
C PHE A 109 12.34 0.51 -6.04
N GLU A 110 13.07 -0.61 -5.94
CA GLU A 110 14.53 -0.67 -5.75
C GLU A 110 15.03 0.18 -4.56
N LEU A 111 14.29 0.19 -3.46
CA LEU A 111 14.55 1.08 -2.33
C LEU A 111 15.65 0.53 -1.40
N THR A 112 16.46 1.44 -0.86
CA THR A 112 17.38 1.17 0.24
C THR A 112 16.87 1.87 1.49
N GLU A 113 16.63 1.11 2.56
CA GLU A 113 16.30 1.70 3.87
C GLU A 113 17.47 2.51 4.42
N THR A 114 17.22 3.77 4.75
CA THR A 114 18.22 4.69 5.31
C THR A 114 18.03 4.93 6.79
N SER A 115 16.80 4.77 7.29
CA SER A 115 16.44 5.12 8.67
C SER A 115 15.19 4.36 9.10
N ARG A 116 15.13 4.04 10.40
CA ARG A 116 13.92 3.49 11.04
C ARG A 116 13.80 3.99 12.46
N SER A 117 12.63 4.49 12.81
CA SER A 117 12.34 5.02 14.15
C SER A 117 10.89 4.72 14.55
N SER A 118 10.54 5.03 15.79
CA SER A 118 9.16 4.98 16.25
C SER A 118 8.87 6.18 17.14
N PHE A 119 7.66 6.72 17.02
CA PHE A 119 7.21 7.88 17.78
C PHE A 119 5.70 7.79 18.02
N ASP A 120 5.22 8.50 19.04
CA ASP A 120 3.79 8.61 19.31
C ASP A 120 3.25 9.87 18.63
N ASP A 121 2.24 9.71 17.79
CA ASP A 121 1.51 10.85 17.23
C ASP A 121 0.41 11.29 18.19
N VAL A 122 0.71 12.35 18.91
CA VAL A 122 -0.11 12.94 19.98
C VAL A 122 -1.01 14.07 19.50
N ALA A 123 -1.21 14.26 18.18
CA ALA A 123 -2.15 15.25 17.70
C ALA A 123 -3.58 14.93 18.20
N LEU A 124 -4.39 15.97 18.46
CA LEU A 124 -5.70 15.90 19.15
C LEU A 124 -6.68 14.87 18.57
N ASN A 125 -6.50 14.44 17.31
CA ASN A 125 -7.35 13.48 16.62
C ASN A 125 -6.69 12.10 16.41
N ASN A 126 -5.40 11.97 16.72
CA ASN A 126 -4.57 10.82 16.34
C ASN A 126 -4.47 9.77 17.44
N ARG A 127 -5.28 9.88 18.51
CA ARG A 127 -5.47 8.86 19.56
C ARG A 127 -4.18 8.37 20.22
N ASN A 128 -3.13 9.19 20.24
CA ASN A 128 -1.79 8.80 20.70
C ASN A 128 -1.29 7.54 19.99
N THR A 129 -1.43 7.49 18.66
CA THR A 129 -1.06 6.33 17.85
C THR A 129 0.45 6.18 17.82
N GLN A 130 0.95 4.98 18.12
CA GLN A 130 2.36 4.66 17.95
C GLN A 130 2.64 4.36 16.48
N ILE A 131 3.57 5.09 15.88
CA ILE A 131 3.94 5.00 14.47
C ILE A 131 5.35 4.46 14.34
N ARG A 132 5.55 3.52 13.42
CA ARG A 132 6.88 3.17 12.90
C ARG A 132 7.13 3.93 11.62
N GLN A 133 8.16 4.77 11.63
CA GLN A 133 8.67 5.43 10.43
C GLN A 133 9.82 4.62 9.85
N THR A 134 9.77 4.39 8.54
CA THR A 134 10.92 3.88 7.78
C THR A 134 11.16 4.84 6.62
N ASP A 135 12.39 5.35 6.50
CA ASP A 135 12.81 6.21 5.40
C ASP A 135 13.67 5.41 4.42
N TYR A 136 13.53 5.72 3.13
CA TYR A 136 14.26 5.05 2.06
C TYR A 136 14.79 6.04 1.02
N THR A 137 15.76 5.56 0.25
CA THR A 137 16.25 6.21 -0.97
C THR A 137 16.20 5.24 -2.14
N ALA A 138 15.92 5.76 -3.34
CA ALA A 138 16.05 5.02 -4.60
C ALA A 138 17.34 5.41 -5.35
N PRO A 139 17.85 4.59 -6.27
CA PRO A 139 18.99 4.94 -7.14
C PRO A 139 18.78 6.21 -7.96
N SER A 140 17.52 6.55 -8.24
CA SER A 140 17.13 7.80 -8.91
C SER A 140 17.37 9.06 -8.08
N GLY A 141 17.62 8.92 -6.78
CA GLY A 141 17.83 10.04 -5.85
C GLY A 141 16.56 10.51 -5.13
N HIS A 142 15.38 9.96 -5.46
CA HIS A 142 14.14 10.24 -4.73
C HIS A 142 14.15 9.59 -3.35
N ASN A 143 13.58 10.30 -2.37
CA ASN A 143 13.37 9.80 -1.02
C ASN A 143 11.94 9.28 -0.86
N TYR A 144 11.78 8.34 0.05
CA TYR A 144 10.49 7.75 0.38
C TYR A 144 10.34 7.63 1.89
N ARG A 145 9.09 7.67 2.36
CA ARG A 145 8.76 7.48 3.78
C ARG A 145 7.55 6.59 3.93
N LEU A 146 7.67 5.57 4.77
CA LEU A 146 6.56 4.75 5.25
C LEU A 146 6.24 5.11 6.69
N LEU A 147 5.02 5.58 6.95
CA LEU A 147 4.45 5.76 8.28
C LEU A 147 3.45 4.63 8.55
N PHE A 148 3.89 3.62 9.31
CA PHE A 148 3.08 2.44 9.60
C PHE A 148 2.56 2.47 11.05
N PRO A 149 1.23 2.53 11.28
CA PRO A 149 0.67 2.53 12.62
C PRO A 149 0.83 1.16 13.29
N LEU A 150 1.38 1.13 14.51
CA LEU A 150 1.56 -0.08 15.32
C LEU A 150 0.32 -0.39 16.17
N ASP A 151 -0.48 0.62 16.50
CA ASP A 151 -1.80 0.52 17.11
C ASP A 151 -2.82 1.40 16.36
N ASN A 152 -4.08 1.47 16.82
CA ASN A 152 -5.16 2.25 16.19
C ASN A 152 -5.38 2.03 14.68
N GLN A 153 -4.96 0.87 14.17
CA GLN A 153 -4.88 0.52 12.74
C GLN A 153 -6.21 0.50 11.97
N GLU A 154 -7.35 0.56 12.69
CA GLU A 154 -8.70 0.66 12.10
C GLU A 154 -9.19 2.11 11.98
N SER A 155 -8.40 3.06 12.49
CA SER A 155 -8.76 4.49 12.55
C SER A 155 -7.60 5.42 12.20
N TYR A 156 -6.39 4.90 12.03
CA TYR A 156 -5.21 5.64 11.63
C TYR A 156 -4.67 5.06 10.33
N TYR A 157 -4.53 5.91 9.32
CA TYR A 157 -4.06 5.52 7.99
C TYR A 157 -2.56 5.23 8.03
N MET A 158 -2.15 4.16 7.38
CA MET A 158 -0.75 3.99 6.95
C MET A 158 -0.55 4.86 5.72
N THR A 159 0.60 5.54 5.68
CA THR A 159 0.96 6.45 4.59
C THR A 159 2.30 6.03 3.99
N PHE A 160 2.36 5.93 2.66
CA PHE A 160 3.61 5.82 1.92
C PHE A 160 3.78 7.04 1.01
N THR A 161 4.95 7.69 1.11
CA THR A 161 5.26 8.95 0.45
C THR A 161 6.46 8.78 -0.47
N ILE A 162 6.43 9.43 -1.64
CA ILE A 162 7.60 9.78 -2.45
C ILE A 162 7.79 11.29 -2.45
N ASP A 163 9.01 11.75 -2.22
CA ASP A 163 9.40 13.15 -2.40
C ASP A 163 9.74 13.36 -3.90
N TRP A 164 9.00 14.25 -4.57
CA TRP A 164 9.15 14.58 -5.99
C TRP A 164 10.26 15.61 -6.25
#